data_AF-A0A7R9DDC0-F1
#
_entry.id   AF-A0A7R9DDC0-F1
#
_cell.length_a   1.000
_cell.length_b   1.000
_cell.length_c   1.000
_cell.angle_alpha   90.00
_cell.angle_beta   90.00
_cell.angle_gamma   90.00
#
_symmetry.space_group_name_H-M   'P 1'
#
loop_
_entity.id
_entity.type
_entity.pdbx_description
1 polymer ?
#
loop_
_entity_poly.entity_id
_entity_poly.type
_entity_poly.pdbx_seq_one_letter_code
_entity_poly.pdbx_strand_id
1 'polypeptide(L)'
;MTVEVTLTGSKDCRQTAKQLIEELTDDSAPRSYGGNSYGGNSYGGNSYSAEEPQEEKPRYIDFAEANRAYEKAQKERWAQLPPLKKNFYVEDPGVAAMLPEEVANFRKVNNNITASYALGQSPENSPIPNPVQTFEQCFSEYPEILTQIYNQSFTKPSPIQSQAWPILLKGLDLIGVAQTGTGKTLAFLLPGLIHTDLQPIPRSQRGGPNVLVLAPTRELALQIEKEVKKYNYRDIKSVCIYGGGSRRDQVNIVKQGVEIIIATPGRLNDLVQAGANSLRASVTSTNIIHRRFRMRLAARVDRRSLVCPFTWKKGMGDSPNTALSEPQTLAQLNVDFVVEFISGVL
;
A
#
# COMPACT_ATOMS: atom_id res chain seq x y z
N MET A 1 -6.55 -8.89 -46.15
CA MET A 1 -6.49 -10.10 -45.29
C MET A 1 -7.64 -10.02 -44.32
N THR A 2 -8.69 -10.84 -44.50
CA THR A 2 -9.81 -10.93 -43.56
C THR A 2 -9.36 -11.69 -42.32
N VAL A 3 -9.21 -10.98 -41.20
CA VAL A 3 -8.86 -11.58 -39.91
C VAL A 3 -10.14 -12.19 -39.33
N GLU A 4 -10.20 -13.51 -39.20
CA GLU A 4 -11.30 -14.18 -38.50
C GLU A 4 -11.20 -13.92 -37.00
N VAL A 5 -12.18 -13.18 -36.46
CA VAL A 5 -12.30 -12.92 -35.02
C VAL A 5 -13.29 -13.92 -34.42
N THR A 6 -12.80 -14.85 -33.59
CA THR A 6 -13.64 -15.79 -32.84
C THR A 6 -14.05 -15.18 -31.50
N LEU A 7 -15.34 -14.90 -31.31
CA LEU A 7 -15.90 -14.38 -30.05
C LEU A 7 -16.36 -15.54 -29.14
N THR A 8 -15.86 -15.61 -27.91
CA THR A 8 -16.24 -16.63 -26.90
C THR A 8 -17.02 -16.00 -25.75
N GLY A 9 -18.11 -16.64 -25.29
CA GLY A 9 -18.94 -16.17 -24.17
C GLY A 9 -20.40 -16.62 -24.23
N SER A 10 -21.24 -16.13 -23.32
CA SER A 10 -22.70 -16.34 -23.38
C SER A 10 -23.29 -15.77 -24.68
N LYS A 11 -24.46 -16.26 -25.11
CA LYS A 11 -25.08 -15.84 -26.39
C LYS A 11 -25.35 -14.32 -26.40
N ASP A 12 -25.83 -13.78 -25.29
CA ASP A 12 -26.15 -12.36 -25.15
C ASP A 12 -24.90 -11.49 -25.27
N CYS A 13 -23.81 -11.84 -24.57
CA CYS A 13 -22.56 -11.08 -24.64
C CYS A 13 -21.92 -11.11 -26.04
N ARG A 14 -22.05 -12.22 -26.78
CA ARG A 14 -21.58 -12.32 -28.17
C ARG A 14 -22.37 -11.43 -29.10
N GLN A 15 -23.68 -11.28 -28.87
CA GLN A 15 -24.55 -10.45 -29.68
C GLN A 15 -24.31 -8.96 -29.43
N THR A 16 -24.16 -8.56 -28.16
CA THR A 16 -23.78 -7.18 -27.79
C THR A 16 -22.41 -6.81 -28.35
N ALA A 17 -21.42 -7.72 -28.26
CA ALA A 17 -20.09 -7.49 -28.81
C ALA A 17 -20.12 -7.33 -30.34
N LYS A 18 -20.95 -8.10 -31.05
CA LYS A 18 -21.13 -7.94 -32.51
C LYS A 18 -21.74 -6.58 -32.87
N GLN A 19 -22.79 -6.16 -32.16
CA GLN A 19 -23.44 -4.87 -32.41
C GLN A 19 -22.51 -3.68 -32.20
N LEU A 20 -21.71 -3.71 -31.13
CA LEU A 20 -20.73 -2.64 -30.86
C LEU A 20 -19.61 -2.58 -31.89
N ILE A 21 -19.18 -3.72 -32.41
CA ILE A 21 -18.16 -3.77 -33.47
C ILE A 21 -18.72 -3.16 -34.75
N GLU A 22 -19.97 -3.50 -35.10
CA GLU A 22 -20.65 -3.00 -36.30
C GLU A 22 -20.89 -1.49 -36.23
N GLU A 23 -21.31 -0.97 -35.06
CA GLU A 23 -21.50 0.46 -34.79
C GLU A 23 -20.19 1.27 -34.85
N LEU A 24 -19.05 0.65 -34.49
CA LEU A 24 -17.74 1.28 -34.56
C LEU A 24 -17.11 1.25 -35.96
N THR A 25 -17.60 0.38 -36.84
CA THR A 25 -17.11 0.25 -38.23
C THR A 25 -17.95 1.01 -39.25
N ASP A 26 -19.10 1.56 -38.85
CA ASP A 26 -19.98 2.30 -39.75
C ASP A 26 -19.62 3.80 -39.77
N ASP A 27 -18.75 4.20 -40.70
CA ASP A 27 -18.32 5.60 -40.93
C ASP A 27 -19.40 6.48 -41.60
N SER A 28 -20.66 6.04 -41.64
CA SER A 28 -21.72 6.63 -42.48
C SER A 28 -22.57 7.73 -41.82
N ALA A 29 -22.22 8.25 -40.64
CA ALA A 29 -23.03 9.27 -39.94
C ALA A 29 -22.36 10.67 -39.91
N PRO A 30 -23.00 11.73 -40.46
CA PRO A 30 -22.40 13.07 -40.47
C PRO A 30 -22.47 13.73 -39.10
N ARG A 31 -21.31 14.04 -38.51
CA ARG A 31 -21.21 14.86 -37.30
C ARG A 31 -21.33 16.34 -37.67
N SER A 32 -22.51 16.91 -37.47
CA SER A 32 -22.75 18.34 -37.55
C SER A 32 -22.06 19.07 -36.38
N TYR A 33 -21.06 19.89 -36.69
CA TYR A 33 -20.59 20.95 -35.81
C TYR A 33 -20.64 22.27 -36.58
N GLY A 34 -21.56 23.14 -36.16
CA GLY A 34 -21.61 24.52 -36.61
C GLY A 34 -20.42 25.31 -36.08
N GLY A 35 -19.77 26.07 -36.97
CA GLY A 35 -18.70 26.99 -36.64
C GLY A 35 -18.46 27.96 -37.80
N ASN A 36 -18.70 29.24 -37.53
CA ASN A 36 -18.76 30.34 -38.49
C ASN A 36 -17.50 30.55 -39.35
N SER A 37 -17.76 31.00 -40.57
CA SER A 37 -16.83 31.52 -41.58
C SER A 37 -16.39 32.95 -41.28
N TYR A 38 -15.10 33.24 -41.46
CA TYR A 38 -14.59 34.52 -41.93
C TYR A 38 -13.29 34.33 -42.73
N GLY A 39 -13.25 34.91 -43.93
CA GLY A 39 -12.04 35.53 -44.52
C GLY A 39 -11.11 34.64 -45.33
N GLY A 40 -11.25 34.68 -46.66
CA GLY A 40 -10.33 34.04 -47.59
C GLY A 40 -8.98 34.74 -47.77
N ASN A 41 -8.05 34.02 -48.39
CA ASN A 41 -7.29 34.52 -49.53
C ASN A 41 -6.65 33.35 -50.31
N SER A 42 -6.83 33.42 -51.63
CA SER A 42 -6.21 32.56 -52.64
C SER A 42 -4.86 33.13 -53.02
N TYR A 43 -3.79 32.32 -53.02
CA TYR A 43 -2.65 32.48 -53.93
C TYR A 43 -1.89 31.15 -54.07
N GLY A 44 -1.53 30.84 -55.31
CA GLY A 44 -0.26 30.20 -55.62
C GLY A 44 -0.29 28.69 -55.70
N GLY A 45 -0.61 28.18 -56.89
CA GLY A 45 -0.27 26.81 -57.26
C GLY A 45 1.24 26.62 -57.19
N ASN A 46 1.67 25.67 -56.36
CA ASN A 46 2.98 25.06 -56.48
C ASN A 46 2.73 23.57 -56.71
N SER A 47 3.11 23.11 -57.90
CA SER A 47 3.18 21.70 -58.27
C SER A 47 4.26 21.03 -57.43
N TYR A 48 3.84 20.43 -56.31
CA TYR A 48 4.65 19.40 -55.66
C TYR A 48 4.24 18.06 -56.27
N SER A 49 5.23 17.38 -56.84
CA SER A 49 5.13 15.98 -57.22
C SER A 49 4.53 15.19 -56.06
N ALA A 50 3.43 14.50 -56.30
CA ALA A 50 2.83 13.61 -55.32
C ALA A 50 3.81 12.47 -55.03
N GLU A 51 4.62 12.62 -53.97
CA GLU A 51 5.21 11.46 -53.32
C GLU A 51 4.06 10.65 -52.74
N GLU A 52 4.04 9.36 -53.08
CA GLU A 52 3.06 8.41 -52.58
C GLU A 52 2.98 8.52 -51.04
N PRO A 53 1.77 8.53 -50.45
CA PRO A 53 1.63 8.55 -49.00
C PRO A 53 2.34 7.31 -48.45
N GLN A 54 3.49 7.49 -47.81
CA GLN A 54 4.12 6.43 -47.06
C GLN A 54 3.12 6.02 -45.98
N GLU A 55 2.60 4.79 -46.08
CA GLU A 55 1.83 4.16 -45.02
C GLU A 55 2.71 4.14 -43.76
N GLU A 56 2.54 5.13 -42.89
CA GLU A 56 3.04 5.04 -41.52
C GLU A 56 2.27 3.89 -40.87
N LYS A 57 2.87 2.70 -40.88
CA LYS A 57 2.38 1.52 -40.17
C LYS A 57 1.99 1.96 -38.75
N PRO A 58 0.82 1.58 -38.24
CA PRO A 58 0.41 1.96 -36.90
C PRO A 58 1.53 1.56 -35.94
N ARG A 59 2.07 2.53 -35.19
CA ARG A 59 3.14 2.30 -34.20
C ARG A 59 2.61 1.30 -33.18
N TYR A 60 2.91 0.03 -33.38
CA TYR A 60 2.60 -1.02 -32.44
C TYR A 60 3.51 -0.83 -31.23
N ILE A 61 2.94 -0.36 -30.12
CA ILE A 61 3.66 -0.29 -28.86
C ILE A 61 3.74 -1.74 -28.34
N ASP A 62 4.93 -2.34 -28.39
CA ASP A 62 5.17 -3.61 -27.73
C ASP A 62 5.14 -3.37 -26.21
N PHE A 63 3.96 -3.58 -25.62
CA PHE A 63 3.75 -3.46 -24.19
C PHE A 63 4.57 -4.49 -23.38
N ALA A 64 4.95 -5.63 -23.96
CA ALA A 64 5.78 -6.63 -23.29
C ALA A 64 7.24 -6.20 -23.23
N GLU A 65 7.77 -5.59 -24.29
CA GLU A 65 9.09 -4.94 -24.27
C GLU A 65 9.09 -3.73 -23.33
N ALA A 66 8.08 -2.87 -23.40
CA ALA A 66 7.95 -1.71 -22.51
C ALA A 66 7.88 -2.13 -21.03
N ASN A 67 7.15 -3.21 -20.71
CA ASN A 67 7.09 -3.76 -19.36
C ASN A 67 8.44 -4.36 -18.92
N ARG A 68 9.14 -5.11 -19.78
CA ARG A 68 10.48 -5.65 -19.46
C ARG A 68 11.51 -4.55 -19.24
N ALA A 69 11.50 -3.52 -20.08
CA ALA A 69 12.35 -2.35 -19.93
C ALA A 69 12.03 -1.60 -18.62
N TYR A 70 10.74 -1.44 -18.30
CA TYR A 70 10.29 -0.87 -17.03
C TYR A 70 10.77 -1.70 -15.84
N GLU A 71 10.60 -3.02 -15.85
CA GLU A 71 11.05 -3.91 -14.77
C GLU A 71 12.57 -3.88 -14.56
N LYS A 72 13.34 -3.87 -15.66
CA LYS A 72 14.80 -3.75 -15.61
C LYS A 72 15.22 -2.41 -15.00
N ALA A 73 14.66 -1.31 -15.49
CA ALA A 73 14.93 0.03 -14.97
C ALA A 73 14.52 0.17 -13.49
N GLN A 74 13.43 -0.47 -13.08
CA GLN A 74 13.04 -0.56 -11.66
C GLN A 74 14.08 -1.34 -10.87
N LYS A 75 14.47 -2.54 -11.29
CA LYS A 75 15.48 -3.37 -10.58
C LYS A 75 16.79 -2.62 -10.40
N GLU A 76 17.30 -1.97 -11.45
CA GLU A 76 18.52 -1.16 -11.40
C GLU A 76 18.37 0.04 -10.45
N ARG A 77 17.25 0.76 -10.53
CA ARG A 77 16.93 1.87 -9.61
C ARG A 77 16.91 1.42 -8.15
N TRP A 78 16.35 0.25 -7.84
CA TRP A 78 16.23 -0.24 -6.48
C TRP A 78 17.54 -0.86 -5.96
N ALA A 79 18.36 -1.44 -6.83
CA ALA A 79 19.67 -1.99 -6.49
C ALA A 79 20.68 -0.91 -6.04
N GLN A 80 20.53 0.32 -6.55
CA GLN A 80 21.37 1.46 -6.15
C GLN A 80 21.03 2.01 -4.77
N LEU A 81 19.90 1.60 -4.17
CA LEU A 81 19.51 2.12 -2.87
C LEU A 81 20.22 1.39 -1.72
N PRO A 82 20.52 2.08 -0.62
CA PRO A 82 21.29 1.49 0.47
C PRO A 82 20.52 0.41 1.24
N PRO A 83 21.18 -0.61 1.82
CA PRO A 83 20.48 -1.72 2.46
C PRO A 83 19.64 -1.26 3.65
N LEU A 84 18.47 -1.89 3.83
CA LEU A 84 17.57 -1.62 4.95
C LEU A 84 17.78 -2.67 6.04
N LYS A 85 17.96 -2.21 7.29
CA LYS A 85 17.92 -3.12 8.43
C LYS A 85 16.46 -3.47 8.69
N LYS A 86 16.16 -4.78 8.66
CA LYS A 86 14.81 -5.28 8.91
C LYS A 86 14.67 -5.87 10.31
N ASN A 87 15.41 -6.89 10.69
CA ASN A 87 15.17 -7.48 12.00
C ASN A 87 15.62 -6.53 13.15
N PHE A 88 14.66 -6.10 13.97
CA PHE A 88 14.84 -5.31 15.19
C PHE A 88 14.28 -6.04 16.42
N TYR A 89 13.73 -7.24 16.24
CA TYR A 89 13.12 -8.00 17.31
C TYR A 89 14.19 -8.78 18.06
N VAL A 90 14.26 -8.53 19.37
CA VAL A 90 14.99 -9.34 20.32
C VAL A 90 13.92 -10.07 21.13
N GLU A 91 13.90 -11.39 21.02
CA GLU A 91 12.86 -12.20 21.67
C GLU A 91 13.12 -12.29 23.17
N ASP A 92 12.12 -11.93 23.97
CA ASP A 92 12.20 -12.06 25.41
C ASP A 92 12.31 -13.55 25.83
N PRO A 93 13.18 -13.90 26.80
CA PRO A 93 13.34 -15.28 27.25
C PRO A 93 12.04 -15.93 27.73
N GLY A 94 11.15 -15.16 28.37
CA GLY A 94 9.85 -15.65 28.82
C GLY A 94 8.89 -15.94 27.66
N VAL A 95 8.98 -15.17 26.57
CA VAL A 95 8.21 -15.42 25.33
C VAL A 95 8.76 -16.61 24.55
N ALA A 96 10.09 -16.75 24.50
CA ALA A 96 10.76 -17.88 23.86
C ALA A 96 10.47 -19.22 24.56
N ALA A 97 10.35 -19.20 25.89
CA ALA A 97 10.11 -20.38 26.71
C ALA A 97 8.64 -20.83 26.75
N MET A 98 7.70 -20.08 26.16
CA MET A 98 6.27 -20.42 26.19
C MET A 98 6.01 -21.76 25.49
N LEU A 99 5.26 -22.64 26.15
CA LEU A 99 4.86 -23.90 25.56
C LEU A 99 3.82 -23.65 24.45
N PRO A 100 3.77 -24.48 23.38
CA PRO A 100 2.77 -24.35 22.33
C PRO A 100 1.33 -24.33 22.84
N GLU A 101 1.04 -25.09 23.91
CA GLU A 101 -0.26 -25.11 24.57
C GLU A 101 -0.59 -23.79 25.27
N GLU A 102 0.39 -23.18 25.94
CA GLU A 102 0.23 -21.88 26.59
C GLU A 102 0.00 -20.77 25.56
N VAL A 103 0.74 -20.80 24.45
CA VAL A 103 0.55 -19.88 23.32
C VAL A 103 -0.84 -20.04 22.72
N ALA A 104 -1.29 -21.27 22.49
CA ALA A 104 -2.62 -21.55 21.96
C ALA A 104 -3.72 -21.08 22.93
N ASN A 105 -3.54 -21.32 24.23
CA ASN A 105 -4.48 -20.86 25.26
C ASN A 105 -4.53 -19.33 25.36
N PHE A 106 -3.37 -18.66 25.35
CA PHE A 106 -3.29 -17.20 25.34
C PHE A 106 -4.02 -16.61 24.12
N ARG A 107 -3.76 -17.16 22.93
CA ARG A 107 -4.46 -16.75 21.70
C ARG A 107 -5.98 -16.95 21.81
N LYS A 108 -6.42 -18.07 22.36
CA LYS A 108 -7.85 -18.35 22.58
C LYS A 108 -8.50 -17.35 23.55
N VAL A 109 -7.91 -17.15 24.72
CA VAL A 109 -8.46 -16.27 25.78
C VAL A 109 -8.41 -14.80 25.38
N ASN A 110 -7.39 -14.37 24.64
CA ASN A 110 -7.19 -12.98 24.26
C ASN A 110 -7.91 -12.62 22.95
N ASN A 111 -9.24 -12.77 22.94
CA ASN A 111 -10.14 -12.49 21.80
C ASN A 111 -9.95 -13.43 20.58
N ASN A 112 -9.71 -14.71 20.80
CA ASN A 112 -9.59 -15.72 19.73
C ASN A 112 -8.65 -15.30 18.60
N ILE A 113 -7.41 -14.95 18.97
CA ILE A 113 -6.34 -14.62 18.04
C ILE A 113 -6.10 -15.82 17.12
N THR A 114 -6.29 -15.61 15.82
CA THR A 114 -5.90 -16.57 14.78
C THR A 114 -4.70 -16.02 14.05
N ALA A 115 -3.59 -16.75 14.03
CA ALA A 115 -2.41 -16.39 13.27
C ALA A 115 -2.09 -17.52 12.29
N SER A 116 -1.97 -17.18 11.01
CA SER A 116 -1.69 -18.13 9.92
C SER A 116 -0.77 -17.50 8.89
N TYR A 117 -0.04 -18.34 8.16
CA TYR A 117 0.70 -17.89 6.98
C TYR A 117 -0.25 -17.43 5.89
N ALA A 118 0.12 -16.36 5.19
CA ALA A 118 -0.62 -15.96 4.00
C ALA A 118 -0.56 -17.08 2.96
N LEU A 119 -1.69 -17.34 2.29
CA LEU A 119 -1.80 -18.34 1.20
C LEU A 119 -1.47 -19.79 1.60
N GLY A 120 -1.44 -20.11 2.89
CA GLY A 120 -1.16 -21.46 3.39
C GLY A 120 0.27 -21.94 3.15
N GLN A 121 1.18 -21.08 2.69
CA GLN A 121 2.59 -21.42 2.49
C GLN A 121 3.34 -21.17 3.79
N SER A 122 3.50 -22.21 4.61
CA SER A 122 4.44 -22.18 5.72
C SER A 122 5.85 -22.34 5.15
N PRO A 123 6.75 -21.34 5.25
CA PRO A 123 8.15 -21.55 4.95
C PRO A 123 8.68 -22.61 5.92
N GLU A 124 9.45 -23.60 5.42
CA GLU A 124 9.95 -24.72 6.22
C GLU A 124 10.76 -24.30 7.47
N ASN A 125 11.15 -23.02 7.59
CA ASN A 125 12.02 -22.53 8.66
C ASN A 125 11.63 -21.15 9.25
N SER A 126 10.35 -20.75 9.22
CA SER A 126 9.95 -19.45 9.80
C SER A 126 8.70 -19.57 10.66
N PRO A 127 8.80 -20.03 11.93
CA PRO A 127 7.64 -20.14 12.82
C PRO A 127 7.01 -18.77 13.08
N ILE A 128 5.68 -18.74 13.19
CA ILE A 128 4.95 -17.55 13.63
C ILE A 128 5.45 -17.17 15.04
N PRO A 129 5.96 -15.94 15.25
CA PRO A 129 6.42 -15.50 16.56
C PRO A 129 5.34 -15.64 17.63
N ASN A 130 5.77 -16.02 18.84
CA ASN A 130 4.89 -16.09 19.99
C ASN A 130 4.35 -14.69 20.33
N PRO A 131 3.09 -14.58 20.80
CA PRO A 131 2.52 -13.30 21.19
C PRO A 131 3.17 -12.80 22.48
N VAL A 132 3.46 -11.49 22.54
CA VAL A 132 3.92 -10.84 23.77
C VAL A 132 2.74 -10.56 24.70
N GLN A 133 2.97 -10.60 26.01
CA GLN A 133 1.95 -10.40 27.04
C GLN A 133 2.10 -9.05 27.77
N THR A 134 3.31 -8.51 27.79
CA THR A 134 3.66 -7.21 28.41
C THR A 134 4.33 -6.29 27.39
N PHE A 135 4.46 -5.00 27.70
CA PHE A 135 5.15 -4.06 26.80
C PHE A 135 6.65 -4.31 26.79
N GLU A 136 7.23 -4.64 27.93
CA GLU A 136 8.66 -4.90 28.16
C GLU A 136 9.18 -6.03 27.28
N GLN A 137 8.37 -7.09 27.11
CA GLN A 137 8.72 -8.25 26.27
C GLN A 137 8.98 -7.90 24.80
N CYS A 138 8.55 -6.73 24.34
CA CYS A 138 8.81 -6.24 22.99
C CYS A 138 9.67 -4.98 22.94
N PHE A 139 9.67 -4.20 24.02
CA PHE A 139 10.22 -2.84 24.03
C PHE A 139 11.25 -2.55 25.13
N SER A 140 11.78 -3.57 25.81
CA SER A 140 12.83 -3.41 26.84
C SER A 140 14.04 -2.61 26.35
N GLU A 141 14.49 -2.84 25.11
CA GLU A 141 15.60 -2.13 24.46
C GLU A 141 15.24 -0.69 24.05
N TYR A 142 13.98 -0.28 24.23
CA TYR A 142 13.44 1.01 23.76
C TYR A 142 12.73 1.75 24.91
N PRO A 143 13.47 2.23 25.94
CA PRO A 143 12.88 2.84 27.14
C PRO A 143 12.07 4.11 26.84
N GLU A 144 12.44 4.88 25.83
CA GLU A 144 11.67 6.05 25.39
C GLU A 144 10.29 5.62 24.84
N ILE A 145 10.20 4.50 24.11
CA ILE A 145 8.92 3.95 23.62
C ILE A 145 8.05 3.51 24.80
N LEU A 146 8.61 2.77 25.76
CA LEU A 146 7.90 2.38 26.99
C LEU A 146 7.36 3.60 27.74
N THR A 147 8.18 4.65 27.88
CA THR A 147 7.75 5.93 28.47
C THR A 147 6.53 6.51 27.75
N GLN A 148 6.56 6.54 26.41
CA GLN A 148 5.42 7.06 25.64
C GLN A 148 4.15 6.21 25.81
N ILE A 149 4.27 4.88 25.92
CA ILE A 149 3.14 3.98 26.19
C ILE A 149 2.54 4.27 27.57
N TYR A 150 3.38 4.35 28.60
CA TYR A 150 2.93 4.57 29.98
C TYR A 150 2.33 5.96 30.22
N ASN A 151 2.79 6.97 29.49
CA ASN A 151 2.17 8.29 29.50
C ASN A 151 0.72 8.30 28.99
N GLN A 152 0.31 7.28 28.24
CA GLN A 152 -1.07 7.10 27.78
C GLN A 152 -1.91 6.23 28.75
N SER A 153 -1.35 5.87 29.90
CA SER A 153 -2.01 5.05 30.94
C SER A 153 -2.46 3.67 30.46
N PHE A 154 -1.78 3.10 29.47
CA PHE A 154 -2.02 1.72 29.06
C PHE A 154 -1.44 0.74 30.07
N THR A 155 -2.22 -0.27 30.46
CA THR A 155 -1.82 -1.28 31.45
C THR A 155 -1.28 -2.57 30.83
N LYS A 156 -1.74 -2.90 29.62
CA LYS A 156 -1.29 -4.09 28.87
C LYS A 156 -1.47 -3.93 27.37
N PRO A 157 -0.73 -4.68 26.54
CA PRO A 157 -0.92 -4.71 25.10
C PRO A 157 -2.34 -5.17 24.72
N SER A 158 -2.88 -4.59 23.65
CA SER A 158 -4.12 -5.12 23.05
C SER A 158 -3.85 -6.46 22.33
N PRO A 159 -4.88 -7.26 22.02
CA PRO A 159 -4.68 -8.53 21.31
C PRO A 159 -3.94 -8.38 19.97
N ILE A 160 -4.30 -7.38 19.16
CA ILE A 160 -3.62 -7.10 17.89
C ILE A 160 -2.17 -6.68 18.11
N GLN A 161 -1.89 -5.87 19.12
CA GLN A 161 -0.54 -5.45 19.46
C GLN A 161 0.34 -6.62 19.90
N SER A 162 -0.20 -7.47 20.78
CA SER A 162 0.46 -8.67 21.34
C SER A 162 1.04 -9.57 20.25
N GLN A 163 0.27 -9.80 19.18
CA GLN A 163 0.71 -10.67 18.07
C GLN A 163 1.43 -9.89 16.95
N ALA A 164 1.08 -8.63 16.69
CA ALA A 164 1.62 -7.86 15.57
C ALA A 164 3.04 -7.37 15.83
N TRP A 165 3.36 -6.87 17.03
CA TRP A 165 4.68 -6.31 17.32
C TRP A 165 5.85 -7.28 17.08
N PRO A 166 5.84 -8.53 17.58
CA PRO A 166 6.95 -9.45 17.33
C PRO A 166 7.11 -9.76 15.83
N ILE A 167 6.00 -9.84 15.07
CA ILE A 167 6.02 -10.05 13.61
C ILE A 167 6.63 -8.84 12.89
N LEU A 168 6.14 -7.63 13.20
CA LEU A 168 6.56 -6.39 12.55
C LEU A 168 8.00 -6.00 12.91
N LEU A 169 8.45 -6.28 14.14
CA LEU A 169 9.82 -6.03 14.56
C LEU A 169 10.80 -7.03 13.95
N LYS A 170 10.41 -8.29 13.73
CA LYS A 170 11.22 -9.25 12.93
C LYS A 170 11.36 -8.80 11.47
N GLY A 171 10.46 -7.92 11.03
CA GLY A 171 10.48 -7.30 9.72
C GLY A 171 9.73 -8.07 8.65
N LEU A 172 8.72 -8.81 9.10
CA LEU A 172 7.83 -9.62 8.30
C LEU A 172 6.58 -8.82 7.92
N ASP A 173 6.02 -9.10 6.76
CA ASP A 173 4.80 -8.47 6.27
C ASP A 173 3.55 -9.10 6.90
N LEU A 174 2.58 -8.27 7.25
CA LEU A 174 1.44 -8.68 8.09
C LEU A 174 0.12 -8.11 7.56
N ILE A 175 -0.92 -8.94 7.56
CA ILE A 175 -2.32 -8.51 7.47
C ILE A 175 -2.93 -8.60 8.87
N GLY A 176 -3.28 -7.46 9.46
CA GLY A 176 -3.87 -7.40 10.80
C GLY A 176 -5.35 -7.05 10.76
N VAL A 177 -6.23 -8.03 10.98
CA VAL A 177 -7.69 -7.86 10.96
C VAL A 177 -8.22 -7.76 12.39
N ALA A 178 -8.57 -6.56 12.83
CA ALA A 178 -9.17 -6.33 14.15
C ALA A 178 -10.24 -5.24 14.10
N GLN A 179 -11.15 -5.21 15.08
CA GLN A 179 -12.21 -4.18 15.18
C GLN A 179 -11.66 -2.76 15.36
N THR A 180 -12.46 -1.74 15.06
CA THR A 180 -12.13 -0.35 15.36
C THR A 180 -11.94 -0.16 16.87
N GLY A 181 -11.05 0.76 17.26
CA GLY A 181 -10.77 1.01 18.69
C GLY A 181 -9.86 0.00 19.40
N THR A 182 -9.41 -1.08 18.73
CA THR A 182 -8.57 -2.13 19.34
C THR A 182 -7.06 -1.81 19.39
N GLY A 183 -6.67 -0.56 19.13
CA GLY A 183 -5.26 -0.15 19.21
C GLY A 183 -4.41 -0.48 17.97
N LYS A 184 -5.02 -0.70 16.80
CA LYS A 184 -4.31 -0.95 15.52
C LYS A 184 -3.29 0.14 15.16
N THR A 185 -3.55 1.39 15.54
CA THR A 185 -2.63 2.50 15.24
C THR A 185 -1.27 2.31 15.91
N LEU A 186 -1.25 1.98 17.22
CA LEU A 186 -0.01 1.68 17.93
C LEU A 186 0.65 0.39 17.45
N ALA A 187 -0.14 -0.57 16.95
CA ALA A 187 0.40 -1.82 16.41
C ALA A 187 1.40 -1.57 15.28
N PHE A 188 1.16 -0.57 14.43
CA PHE A 188 2.09 -0.18 13.37
C PHE A 188 3.01 1.00 13.71
N LEU A 189 2.55 1.93 14.54
CA LEU A 189 3.29 3.15 14.84
C LEU A 189 4.57 2.84 15.60
N LEU A 190 4.51 2.05 16.68
CA LEU A 190 5.67 1.83 17.54
C LEU A 190 6.80 1.08 16.81
N PRO A 191 6.54 -0.02 16.08
CA PRO A 191 7.56 -0.61 15.22
C PRO A 191 8.03 0.35 14.13
N GLY A 192 7.16 1.22 13.61
CA GLY A 192 7.51 2.24 12.62
C GLY A 192 8.48 3.31 13.14
N LEU A 193 8.35 3.72 14.41
CA LEU A 193 9.26 4.65 15.07
C LEU A 193 10.65 4.03 15.23
N ILE A 194 10.73 2.80 15.76
CA ILE A 194 11.98 2.03 15.91
C ILE A 194 12.63 1.82 14.54
N HIS A 195 11.84 1.40 13.56
CA HIS A 195 12.31 1.18 12.20
C HIS A 195 12.88 2.47 11.59
N THR A 196 12.26 3.62 11.83
CA THR A 196 12.72 4.92 11.35
C THR A 196 14.02 5.32 12.02
N ASP A 197 14.16 5.12 13.32
CA ASP A 197 15.33 5.54 14.06
C ASP A 197 16.57 4.68 13.74
N LEU A 198 16.39 3.36 13.69
CA LEU A 198 17.49 2.40 13.59
C LEU A 198 17.89 1.99 12.16
N GLN A 199 17.51 2.76 11.12
CA GLN A 199 18.10 2.50 9.80
C GLN A 199 19.57 2.94 9.74
N PRO A 200 20.41 2.21 8.98
CA PRO A 200 21.84 2.53 8.85
C PRO A 200 22.12 3.94 8.33
N ILE A 201 21.25 4.47 7.47
CA ILE A 201 21.41 5.81 6.91
C ILE A 201 20.77 6.83 7.84
N PRO A 202 21.40 7.97 8.14
CA PRO A 202 20.78 9.04 8.92
C PRO A 202 19.53 9.61 8.25
N ARG A 203 18.49 9.95 9.03
CA ARG A 203 17.20 10.51 8.52
C ARG A 203 17.40 11.66 7.52
N SER A 204 18.33 12.57 7.80
CA SER A 204 18.66 13.73 6.97
C SER A 204 19.13 13.39 5.55
N GLN A 205 19.58 12.16 5.31
CA GLN A 205 20.15 11.73 4.03
C GLN A 205 19.21 10.81 3.22
N ARG A 206 18.03 10.45 3.76
CA ARG A 206 17.18 9.42 3.15
C ARG A 206 16.34 9.92 1.97
N GLY A 207 15.96 11.20 1.95
CA GLY A 207 15.26 11.82 0.82
C GLY A 207 13.82 11.33 0.61
N GLY A 208 13.02 11.29 1.69
CA GLY A 208 11.60 10.94 1.67
C GLY A 208 11.12 10.40 3.04
N PRO A 209 9.82 10.11 3.18
CA PRO A 209 9.30 9.51 4.42
C PRO A 209 9.83 8.10 4.62
N ASN A 210 9.93 7.68 5.88
CA ASN A 210 10.23 6.31 6.28
C ASN A 210 8.98 5.46 6.42
N VAL A 211 7.89 6.07 6.93
CA VAL A 211 6.60 5.44 7.14
C VAL A 211 5.54 6.18 6.33
N LEU A 212 4.79 5.44 5.53
CA LEU A 212 3.66 5.89 4.74
C LEU A 212 2.42 5.14 5.20
N VAL A 213 1.42 5.87 5.67
CA VAL A 213 0.11 5.34 6.07
C VAL A 213 -0.92 5.80 5.07
N LEU A 214 -1.57 4.88 4.36
CA LEU A 214 -2.67 5.20 3.47
C LEU A 214 -4.00 4.98 4.17
N ALA A 215 -4.83 6.00 4.21
CA ALA A 215 -6.20 5.94 4.71
C ALA A 215 -7.20 6.21 3.57
N PRO A 216 -8.34 5.50 3.52
CA PRO A 216 -9.33 5.64 2.45
C PRO A 216 -10.07 6.99 2.46
N THR A 217 -10.22 7.62 3.63
CA THR A 217 -10.95 8.87 3.80
C THR A 217 -10.12 9.92 4.54
N ARG A 218 -10.48 11.19 4.38
CA ARG A 218 -9.83 12.31 5.05
C ARG A 218 -10.01 12.21 6.57
N GLU A 219 -11.20 11.85 7.01
CA GLU A 219 -11.59 11.77 8.42
C GLU A 219 -10.76 10.71 9.14
N LEU A 220 -10.55 9.56 8.49
CA LEU A 220 -9.71 8.50 9.03
C LEU A 220 -8.24 8.89 9.04
N ALA A 221 -7.74 9.56 8.00
CA ALA A 221 -6.38 10.09 7.96
C ALA A 221 -6.11 11.06 9.13
N LEU A 222 -7.04 11.98 9.38
CA LEU A 222 -6.99 12.92 10.50
C LEU A 222 -7.08 12.23 11.86
N GLN A 223 -7.89 11.18 11.99
CA GLN A 223 -7.97 10.39 13.22
C GLN A 223 -6.64 9.69 13.53
N ILE A 224 -6.00 9.11 12.50
CA ILE A 224 -4.69 8.49 12.65
C ILE A 224 -3.64 9.55 13.02
N GLU A 225 -3.65 10.71 12.35
CA GLU A 225 -2.72 11.80 12.66
C GLU A 225 -2.86 12.26 14.12
N LYS A 226 -4.09 12.45 14.59
CA LYS A 226 -4.35 12.84 15.98
C LYS A 226 -3.79 11.81 16.96
N GLU A 227 -3.88 10.53 16.64
CA GLU A 227 -3.32 9.47 17.47
C GLU A 227 -1.79 9.45 17.41
N VAL A 228 -1.19 9.57 16.22
CA VAL A 228 0.26 9.60 16.02
C VAL A 228 0.90 10.78 16.77
N LYS A 229 0.25 11.95 16.76
CA LYS A 229 0.73 13.18 17.44
C LYS A 229 0.81 13.08 18.97
N LYS A 230 0.21 12.05 19.58
CA LYS A 230 0.31 11.82 21.04
C LYS A 230 1.68 11.27 21.46
N TYR A 231 2.41 10.69 20.52
CA TYR A 231 3.68 10.01 20.79
C TYR A 231 4.81 10.87 20.23
N ASN A 232 5.76 11.24 21.08
CA ASN A 232 6.99 11.90 20.67
C ASN A 232 8.17 10.95 20.84
N TYR A 233 8.93 10.72 19.77
CA TYR A 233 10.11 9.86 19.79
C TYR A 233 11.18 10.46 18.89
N ARG A 234 12.28 10.92 19.49
CA ARG A 234 13.50 11.42 18.81
C ARG A 234 13.23 12.42 17.68
N ASP A 235 12.31 13.36 17.88
CA ASP A 235 11.94 14.40 16.91
C ASP A 235 11.49 13.84 15.54
N ILE A 236 10.93 12.62 15.50
CA ILE A 236 10.31 12.06 14.30
C ILE A 236 9.06 12.88 13.97
N LYS A 237 9.02 13.44 12.76
CA LYS A 237 7.94 14.32 12.31
C LYS A 237 6.91 13.54 11.51
N SER A 238 5.64 13.83 11.77
CA SER A 238 4.51 13.29 11.02
C SER A 238 3.68 14.39 10.36
N VAL A 239 3.18 14.14 9.15
CA VAL A 239 2.22 15.03 8.46
C VAL A 239 1.06 14.23 7.89
N CYS A 240 -0.14 14.82 7.91
CA CYS A 240 -1.32 14.29 7.25
C CYS A 240 -1.62 15.05 5.94
N ILE A 241 -1.69 14.32 4.82
CA ILE A 241 -1.97 14.87 3.48
C ILE A 241 -3.29 14.32 2.95
N TYR A 242 -4.18 15.21 2.53
CA TYR A 242 -5.48 14.83 2.00
C TYR A 242 -6.06 15.94 1.11
N GLY A 243 -7.03 15.56 0.27
CA GLY A 243 -7.76 16.47 -0.63
C GLY A 243 -8.68 17.45 0.12
N GLY A 244 -8.88 18.65 -0.44
CA GLY A 244 -9.73 19.69 0.15
C GLY A 244 -9.02 20.60 1.16
N GLY A 245 -7.75 20.33 1.49
CA GLY A 245 -6.87 21.26 2.21
C GLY A 245 -5.90 22.00 1.28
N SER A 246 -5.24 23.04 1.82
CA SER A 246 -4.22 23.82 1.12
C SER A 246 -3.10 22.92 0.60
N ARG A 247 -3.01 22.82 -0.73
CA ARG A 247 -1.99 22.02 -1.41
C ARG A 247 -0.60 22.61 -1.17
N ARG A 248 -0.48 23.95 -1.20
CA ARG A 248 0.79 24.65 -1.01
C ARG A 248 1.41 24.36 0.35
N ASP A 249 0.60 24.38 1.41
CA ASP A 249 1.10 24.14 2.78
C ASP A 249 1.54 22.70 2.97
N GLN A 250 0.75 21.74 2.46
CA GLN A 250 1.12 20.32 2.48
C GLN A 250 2.42 20.07 1.70
N VAL A 251 2.62 20.70 0.52
CA VAL A 251 3.88 20.64 -0.24
C VAL A 251 5.05 21.19 0.57
N ASN A 252 4.87 22.36 1.21
CA ASN A 252 5.94 23.01 1.94
C ASN A 252 6.40 22.20 3.15
N ILE A 253 5.48 21.66 3.94
CA ILE A 253 5.79 20.81 5.10
C ILE A 253 6.54 19.55 4.65
N VAL A 254 6.06 18.92 3.58
CA VAL A 254 6.70 17.76 3.00
C VAL A 254 8.13 18.05 2.54
N LYS A 255 8.35 19.20 1.88
CA LYS A 255 9.68 19.63 1.42
C LYS A 255 10.65 19.92 2.55
N GLN A 256 10.15 20.28 3.75
CA GLN A 256 10.99 20.47 4.94
C GLN A 256 11.56 19.16 5.50
N GLY A 257 11.06 18.01 5.03
CA GLY A 257 11.47 16.69 5.50
C GLY A 257 10.56 16.21 6.63
N VAL A 258 9.92 15.06 6.38
CA VAL A 258 9.04 14.36 7.32
C VAL A 258 9.30 12.87 7.22
N GLU A 259 9.34 12.19 8.36
CA GLU A 259 9.58 10.74 8.39
C GLU A 259 8.28 9.93 8.29
N ILE A 260 7.16 10.48 8.76
CA ILE A 260 5.86 9.80 8.73
C ILE A 260 4.88 10.62 7.88
N ILE A 261 4.31 10.01 6.83
CA ILE A 261 3.24 10.58 6.04
C ILE A 261 1.99 9.74 6.23
N ILE A 262 0.89 10.38 6.63
CA ILE A 262 -0.45 9.80 6.63
C ILE A 262 -1.22 10.44 5.48
N ALA A 263 -1.79 9.65 4.58
CA ALA A 263 -2.26 10.16 3.31
C ALA A 263 -3.57 9.56 2.84
N THR A 264 -4.40 10.37 2.18
CA THR A 264 -5.37 9.81 1.23
C THR A 264 -4.68 9.57 -0.13
N PRO A 265 -4.97 8.44 -0.81
CA PRO A 265 -4.33 8.07 -2.06
C PRO A 265 -4.29 9.18 -3.11
N GLY A 266 -5.43 9.83 -3.38
CA GLY A 266 -5.54 10.86 -4.42
C GLY A 266 -4.58 12.04 -4.22
N ARG A 267 -4.49 12.59 -2.99
CA ARG A 267 -3.59 13.73 -2.70
C ARG A 267 -2.13 13.31 -2.72
N LEU A 268 -1.79 12.11 -2.22
CA LEU A 268 -0.43 11.60 -2.31
C LEU A 268 0.05 11.52 -3.76
N ASN A 269 -0.79 11.01 -4.66
CA ASN A 269 -0.46 10.91 -6.08
C ASN A 269 -0.20 12.27 -6.73
N ASP A 270 -1.04 13.28 -6.45
CA ASP A 270 -0.81 14.67 -6.90
C ASP A 270 0.55 15.20 -6.45
N LEU A 271 0.90 15.03 -5.17
CA LEU A 271 2.19 15.50 -4.64
C LEU A 271 3.40 14.78 -5.27
N VAL A 272 3.28 13.47 -5.53
CA VAL A 272 4.33 12.68 -6.18
C VAL A 272 4.50 13.10 -7.65
N GLN A 273 3.39 13.29 -8.39
CA GLN A 273 3.42 13.75 -9.79
C GLN A 273 3.98 15.17 -9.92
N ALA A 274 3.72 16.03 -8.94
CA ALA A 274 4.28 17.39 -8.90
C ALA A 274 5.77 17.44 -8.53
N GLY A 275 6.43 16.30 -8.30
CA GLY A 275 7.82 16.25 -7.85
C GLY A 275 8.03 16.82 -6.44
N ALA A 276 6.96 17.05 -5.69
CA ALA A 276 7.06 17.57 -4.32
C ALA A 276 7.55 16.50 -3.34
N ASN A 277 7.49 15.23 -3.73
CA ASN A 277 7.84 14.09 -2.89
C ASN A 277 8.57 12.99 -3.67
N SER A 278 9.75 12.61 -3.19
CA SER A 278 10.43 11.41 -3.64
C SER A 278 10.08 10.25 -2.70
N LEU A 279 9.29 9.27 -3.16
CA LEU A 279 8.99 8.05 -2.39
C LEU A 279 10.16 7.04 -2.36
N ARG A 280 11.37 7.46 -2.75
CA ARG A 280 12.56 6.59 -2.84
C ARG A 280 12.92 5.97 -1.49
N ALA A 281 12.64 6.66 -0.38
CA ALA A 281 12.99 6.24 0.98
C ALA A 281 11.89 5.48 1.73
N SER A 282 10.68 5.36 1.17
CA SER A 282 9.52 4.83 1.90
C SER A 282 9.71 3.35 2.22
N VAL A 283 9.85 3.02 3.51
CA VAL A 283 10.16 1.65 3.97
C VAL A 283 8.94 0.94 4.54
N THR A 284 7.96 1.63 5.12
CA THR A 284 6.72 1.00 5.56
C THR A 284 5.55 1.64 4.83
N SER A 285 4.82 0.88 4.00
CA SER A 285 3.55 1.32 3.44
C SER A 285 2.42 0.58 4.15
N THR A 286 1.75 1.21 5.11
CA THR A 286 0.52 0.63 5.66
C THR A 286 -0.63 0.97 4.74
N ASN A 287 -1.05 0.04 3.90
CA ASN A 287 -2.23 0.23 3.07
C ASN A 287 -3.46 -0.16 3.90
N ILE A 288 -4.25 0.80 4.39
CA ILE A 288 -5.62 0.51 4.84
C ILE A 288 -6.45 0.37 3.56
N ILE A 289 -6.40 -0.81 2.93
CA ILE A 289 -7.05 -1.05 1.64
C ILE A 289 -8.56 -1.16 1.86
N HIS A 290 -9.29 -0.18 1.35
CA HIS A 290 -10.66 -0.38 0.91
C HIS A 290 -10.63 -0.91 -0.52
N ARG A 291 -11.42 -1.95 -0.83
CA ARG A 291 -11.47 -2.80 -2.05
C ARG A 291 -11.54 -2.10 -3.43
N ARG A 292 -11.42 -0.77 -3.53
CA ARG A 292 -11.66 0.02 -4.76
C ARG A 292 -10.54 0.97 -5.20
N PHE A 293 -9.37 1.02 -4.56
CA PHE A 293 -8.33 2.00 -4.91
C PHE A 293 -7.01 1.34 -5.35
N ARG A 294 -6.75 1.35 -6.66
CA ARG A 294 -5.50 0.85 -7.29
C ARG A 294 -4.53 2.02 -7.47
N MET A 295 -3.57 2.20 -6.57
CA MET A 295 -2.42 3.10 -6.83
C MET A 295 -1.14 2.31 -7.01
N ARG A 296 -0.51 2.45 -8.17
CA ARG A 296 0.87 2.01 -8.41
C ARG A 296 1.83 2.99 -7.74
N LEU A 297 2.07 2.82 -6.44
CA LEU A 297 3.09 3.59 -5.72
C LEU A 297 4.48 3.11 -6.12
N ALA A 298 5.31 4.02 -6.64
CA ALA A 298 6.72 3.78 -6.93
C ALA A 298 7.55 3.81 -5.62
N ALA A 299 7.30 2.84 -4.73
CA ALA A 299 8.04 2.61 -3.49
C ALA A 299 8.94 1.37 -3.60
N ARG A 300 9.95 1.26 -2.72
CA ARG A 300 10.94 0.18 -2.71
C ARG A 300 10.30 -1.20 -2.78
N VAL A 301 10.94 -2.15 -3.46
CA VAL A 301 10.44 -3.54 -3.57
C VAL A 301 10.70 -4.32 -2.28
N ASP A 302 11.79 -3.99 -1.59
CA ASP A 302 12.18 -4.52 -0.28
C ASP A 302 11.51 -3.80 0.90
N ARG A 303 10.51 -2.92 0.64
CA ARG A 303 9.72 -2.26 1.68
C ARG A 303 8.91 -3.28 2.48
N ARG A 304 8.49 -2.88 3.68
CA ARG A 304 7.47 -3.55 4.48
C ARG A 304 6.08 -3.09 4.11
N SER A 305 5.17 -4.04 4.13
CA SER A 305 3.76 -3.84 3.92
C SER A 305 2.99 -4.38 5.12
N LEU A 306 2.22 -3.51 5.77
CA LEU A 306 1.23 -3.91 6.75
C LEU A 306 -0.15 -3.49 6.26
N VAL A 307 -1.05 -4.44 6.13
CA VAL A 307 -2.41 -4.16 5.66
C VAL A 307 -3.37 -4.38 6.81
N CYS A 308 -4.08 -3.32 7.22
CA CYS A 308 -5.10 -3.39 8.26
C CYS A 308 -6.44 -2.96 7.68
N PRO A 309 -7.34 -3.88 7.28
CA PRO A 309 -8.66 -3.51 6.80
C PRO A 309 -9.47 -2.83 7.93
N PHE A 310 -10.19 -1.75 7.58
CA PHE A 310 -10.99 -0.96 8.54
C PHE A 310 -12.30 -1.67 8.92
N THR A 311 -12.87 -2.47 8.01
CA THR A 311 -14.06 -3.29 8.24
C THR A 311 -13.92 -4.63 7.51
N TRP A 312 -14.10 -5.73 8.24
CA TRP A 312 -14.33 -7.06 7.67
C TRP A 312 -15.76 -7.47 8.02
N LYS A 313 -16.69 -7.40 7.07
CA LYS A 313 -18.07 -7.84 7.31
C LYS A 313 -18.14 -9.35 7.10
N LYS A 314 -18.56 -10.07 8.14
CA LYS A 314 -18.76 -11.54 8.17
C LYS A 314 -19.77 -12.07 7.12
N GLY A 315 -20.47 -11.18 6.40
CA GLY A 315 -21.37 -11.52 5.29
C GLY A 315 -20.71 -11.65 3.92
N MET A 316 -19.38 -11.59 3.82
CA MET A 316 -18.65 -11.71 2.55
C MET A 316 -18.25 -13.15 2.16
N GLY A 317 -18.67 -14.19 2.90
CA GLY A 317 -18.51 -15.61 2.55
C GLY A 317 -17.08 -16.16 2.49
N ASP A 318 -16.10 -15.28 2.36
CA ASP A 318 -14.70 -15.60 2.10
C ASP A 318 -13.87 -15.29 3.35
N SER A 319 -13.04 -16.24 3.78
CA SER A 319 -11.99 -15.96 4.77
C SER A 319 -11.01 -14.91 4.21
N PRO A 320 -10.22 -14.19 5.04
CA PRO A 320 -9.15 -13.33 4.53
C PRO A 320 -8.24 -14.05 3.53
N ASN A 321 -7.96 -15.34 3.77
CA ASN A 321 -7.22 -16.20 2.85
C ASN A 321 -7.96 -16.43 1.52
N THR A 322 -9.28 -16.50 1.51
CA THR A 322 -10.11 -16.64 0.31
C THR A 322 -10.19 -15.33 -0.49
N ALA A 323 -10.29 -14.17 0.17
CA ALA A 323 -10.21 -12.88 -0.53
C ALA A 323 -8.80 -12.57 -1.07
N LEU A 324 -7.77 -13.13 -0.42
CA LEU A 324 -6.40 -13.12 -0.91
C LEU A 324 -6.20 -14.10 -2.07
N SER A 325 -7.07 -15.09 -2.28
CA SER A 325 -6.96 -16.01 -3.42
C SER A 325 -7.33 -15.41 -4.78
N GLU A 326 -7.89 -14.18 -4.81
CA GLU A 326 -8.07 -13.44 -6.06
C GLU A 326 -6.70 -12.98 -6.60
N PRO A 327 -6.25 -13.46 -7.79
CA PRO A 327 -4.89 -13.25 -8.30
C PRO A 327 -4.52 -11.77 -8.54
N GLN A 328 -5.50 -10.86 -8.58
CA GLN A 328 -5.28 -9.44 -8.83
C GLN A 328 -4.99 -8.60 -7.58
N THR A 329 -5.31 -9.09 -6.37
CA THR A 329 -5.04 -8.38 -5.10
C THR A 329 -3.61 -8.65 -4.61
N LEU A 330 -3.06 -9.82 -4.93
CA LEU A 330 -1.74 -10.29 -4.49
C LEU A 330 -0.57 -9.78 -5.33
N ALA A 331 -0.76 -9.50 -6.63
CA ALA A 331 0.34 -9.18 -7.54
C ALA A 331 1.11 -7.88 -7.20
N GLN A 332 0.73 -7.14 -6.14
CA GLN A 332 1.37 -5.90 -5.72
C GLN A 332 1.78 -5.86 -4.24
N LEU A 333 1.55 -6.93 -3.46
CA LEU A 333 1.83 -6.99 -2.03
C LEU A 333 2.50 -8.33 -1.71
N ASN A 334 3.79 -8.30 -1.37
CA ASN A 334 4.41 -9.40 -0.66
C ASN A 334 3.79 -9.42 0.75
N VAL A 335 3.23 -10.55 1.18
CA VAL A 335 2.59 -10.69 2.50
C VAL A 335 3.04 -12.02 3.08
N ASP A 336 3.60 -11.99 4.29
CA ASP A 336 4.11 -13.19 4.96
C ASP A 336 3.03 -13.80 5.90
N PHE A 337 2.30 -12.97 6.64
CA PHE A 337 1.36 -13.42 7.67
C PHE A 337 -0.02 -12.78 7.58
N VAL A 338 -1.04 -13.54 7.98
CA VAL A 338 -2.39 -13.07 8.26
C VAL A 338 -2.70 -13.31 9.73
N VAL A 339 -3.02 -12.26 10.45
CA VAL A 339 -3.49 -12.31 11.84
C VAL A 339 -4.90 -11.74 11.90
N GLU A 340 -5.86 -12.58 12.30
CA GLU A 340 -7.27 -12.25 12.43
C GLU A 340 -7.74 -12.38 13.88
N PHE A 341 -8.61 -11.47 14.30
CA PHE A 341 -9.24 -11.49 15.62
C PHE A 341 -10.74 -11.50 15.42
N ILE A 342 -11.36 -12.61 15.80
CA ILE A 342 -12.82 -12.71 15.85
C ILE A 342 -13.22 -12.28 17.25
N SER A 343 -13.57 -11.00 17.42
CA SER A 343 -14.45 -10.66 18.55
C SER A 343 -15.76 -11.39 18.29
N GLY A 344 -16.10 -12.30 19.20
CA GLY A 344 -17.46 -12.79 19.31
C GLY A 344 -18.37 -11.58 19.40
N VAL A 345 -19.32 -11.50 18.48
CA VAL A 345 -20.59 -10.87 18.76
C VAL A 345 -21.16 -11.70 19.91
N LEU A 346 -21.28 -11.10 21.08
CA LEU A 346 -22.39 -11.44 21.96
C LEU A 346 -23.58 -10.59 21.51
#